data_AF-A0A0D0BFE3-F1
#
_entry.id   AF-A0A0D0BFE3-F1
#
_cell.length_a   1.000
_cell.length_b   1.000
_cell.length_c   1.000
_cell.angle_alpha   90.00
_cell.angle_beta   90.00
_cell.angle_gamma   90.00
#
_symmetry.space_group_name_H-M   'P 1'
#
loop_
_entity.id
_entity.type
_entity.pdbx_description
1 polymer ?
#
loop_
_entity_poly.entity_id
_entity_poly.type
_entity_poly.pdbx_seq_one_letter_code
_entity_poly.pdbx_strand_id
1 'polypeptide(L)'
;MSSKRGRKRNDNLPPNRARDVQRAFRARRAAHLQALEQRVTELEEENTCLRQALNLPPANRPVLGKGPTGKDKPKTFDSPGLTPSIIESRDSSGSPPSTRLGSYSP
;
A
#
# COMPACT_ATOMS: atom_id res chain seq x y z
N MET A 1 17.66 7.90 25.46
CA MET A 1 16.62 6.98 25.99
C MET A 1 16.02 6.21 24.82
N SER A 2 16.43 4.95 24.66
CA SER A 2 16.14 4.16 23.46
C SER A 2 14.66 3.75 23.43
N SER A 3 13.98 4.15 22.36
CA SER A 3 12.56 3.97 22.09
C SER A 3 12.15 2.49 22.22
N LYS A 4 11.54 2.12 23.35
CA LYS A 4 10.81 0.86 23.54
C LYS A 4 9.47 0.93 22.80
N ARG A 5 9.52 0.98 21.46
CA ARG A 5 8.35 0.73 20.61
C ARG A 5 8.56 -0.58 19.88
N GLY A 6 7.87 -1.63 20.33
CA GLY A 6 7.78 -2.89 19.62
C GLY A 6 7.61 -4.09 20.55
N ARG A 7 6.45 -4.74 20.49
CA ARG A 7 6.32 -6.13 20.94
C ARG A 7 7.10 -6.98 19.94
N LYS A 8 8.15 -7.67 20.39
CA LYS A 8 8.98 -8.55 19.53
C LYS A 8 8.05 -9.52 18.79
N ARG A 9 8.20 -9.58 17.46
CA ARG A 9 7.42 -10.48 16.60
C ARG A 9 7.88 -11.90 16.93
N ASN A 10 7.13 -12.59 17.79
CA ASN A 10 7.41 -13.96 18.15
C ASN A 10 6.78 -14.85 17.07
N ASP A 11 7.58 -15.35 16.14
CA ASP A 11 7.11 -16.29 15.12
C ASP A 11 6.86 -17.70 15.68
N ASN A 12 7.30 -17.93 16.92
CA ASN A 12 7.01 -19.13 17.72
C ASN A 12 5.72 -18.99 18.55
N LEU A 13 4.84 -18.02 18.22
CA LEU A 13 3.54 -17.93 18.89
C LEU A 13 2.76 -19.22 18.63
N PRO A 14 2.19 -19.85 19.67
CA PRO A 14 1.50 -21.11 19.53
C PRO A 14 0.39 -21.02 18.46
N PRO A 15 0.15 -22.10 17.70
CA PRO A 15 -0.84 -22.13 16.63
C PRO A 15 -2.19 -21.59 17.13
N ASN A 16 -2.64 -20.47 16.56
CA ASN A 16 -3.90 -19.86 16.88
C ASN A 16 -4.72 -19.79 15.59
N ARG A 17 -5.73 -20.65 15.48
CA ARG A 17 -6.62 -20.78 14.34
C ARG A 17 -7.12 -19.42 13.81
N ALA A 18 -7.43 -18.48 14.70
CA ALA A 18 -7.88 -17.15 14.29
C ALA A 18 -6.77 -16.33 13.60
N ARG A 19 -5.52 -16.43 14.08
CA ARG A 19 -4.37 -15.76 13.43
C ARG A 19 -4.08 -16.34 12.06
N ASP A 20 -4.21 -17.65 11.89
CA ASP A 20 -3.92 -18.31 10.63
C ASP A 20 -4.99 -18.00 9.57
N VAL A 21 -6.25 -17.91 9.98
CA VAL A 21 -7.32 -17.37 9.13
C VAL A 21 -7.01 -15.94 8.68
N GLN A 22 -6.55 -15.06 9.57
CA GLN A 22 -6.18 -13.71 9.19
C GLN A 22 -4.94 -13.65 8.30
N ARG A 23 -3.93 -14.51 8.55
CA ARG A 23 -2.74 -14.63 7.68
C ARG A 23 -3.15 -15.06 6.28
N ALA A 24 -3.97 -16.11 6.18
CA ALA A 24 -4.49 -16.59 4.91
C ALA A 24 -5.34 -15.53 4.20
N PHE A 25 -6.21 -14.81 4.91
CA PHE A 25 -6.99 -13.72 4.33
C PHE A 25 -6.11 -12.59 3.79
N ARG A 26 -5.10 -12.15 4.57
CA ARG A 26 -4.13 -11.14 4.13
C ARG A 26 -3.36 -11.60 2.90
N ALA A 27 -2.89 -12.85 2.88
CA ALA A 27 -2.18 -13.42 1.73
C ALA A 27 -3.05 -13.44 0.47
N ARG A 28 -4.32 -13.90 0.58
CA ARG A 28 -5.27 -13.88 -0.55
C ARG A 28 -5.56 -12.47 -1.04
N ARG A 29 -5.76 -11.50 -0.13
CA ARG A 29 -5.99 -10.11 -0.50
C ARG A 29 -4.78 -9.51 -1.20
N ALA A 30 -3.57 -9.77 -0.71
CA ALA A 30 -2.34 -9.31 -1.34
C ALA A 30 -2.18 -9.89 -2.76
N ALA A 31 -2.41 -11.20 -2.94
CA ALA A 31 -2.36 -11.84 -4.25
C ALA A 31 -3.40 -11.26 -5.23
N HIS A 32 -4.62 -11.01 -4.75
CA HIS A 32 -5.67 -10.40 -5.56
C HIS A 32 -5.33 -8.96 -5.99
N LEU A 33 -4.80 -8.14 -5.08
CA LEU A 33 -4.35 -6.79 -5.40
C LEU A 33 -3.20 -6.82 -6.41
N GLN A 34 -2.23 -7.70 -6.22
CA GLN A 34 -1.11 -7.89 -7.16
C GLN A 34 -1.60 -8.30 -8.56
N ALA A 35 -2.57 -9.21 -8.65
CA ALA A 35 -3.14 -9.62 -9.93
C ALA A 35 -3.86 -8.46 -10.65
N LEU A 36 -4.58 -7.62 -9.91
CA LEU A 36 -5.19 -6.41 -10.47
C LEU A 36 -4.13 -5.41 -10.94
N GLU A 37 -3.10 -5.14 -10.14
CA GLU A 37 -1.99 -4.25 -10.50
C GLU A 37 -1.27 -4.71 -11.77
N GLN A 38 -1.03 -6.03 -11.89
CA GLN A 38 -0.44 -6.62 -13.09
C GLN A 38 -1.34 -6.39 -14.32
N ARG A 39 -2.63 -6.74 -14.22
CA ARG A 39 -3.56 -6.60 -15.34
C ARG A 39 -3.69 -5.14 -15.79
N VAL A 40 -3.69 -4.19 -14.86
CA VAL A 40 -3.71 -2.77 -15.24
C VAL A 40 -2.41 -2.41 -15.95
N THR A 41 -1.25 -2.87 -15.47
CA THR A 41 0.04 -2.62 -16.13
C THR A 41 0.03 -3.11 -17.59
N GLU A 42 -0.43 -4.34 -17.82
CA GLU A 42 -0.57 -4.91 -19.18
C GLU A 42 -1.48 -4.04 -20.07
N LEU A 43 -2.65 -3.65 -19.57
CA LEU A 43 -3.59 -2.79 -20.31
C LEU A 43 -3.02 -1.37 -20.57
N GLU A 44 -2.24 -0.83 -19.66
CA GLU A 44 -1.58 0.47 -19.82
C GLU A 44 -0.51 0.43 -20.92
N GLU A 45 0.28 -0.64 -20.96
CA GLU A 45 1.28 -0.89 -22.01
C GLU A 45 0.62 -1.05 -23.38
N GLU A 46 -0.39 -1.92 -23.48
CA GLU A 46 -1.16 -2.11 -24.71
C GLU A 46 -1.80 -0.80 -25.19
N ASN A 47 -2.40 -0.03 -24.28
CA ASN A 47 -3.01 1.26 -24.63
C ASN A 47 -1.97 2.25 -25.18
N THR A 48 -0.78 2.25 -24.59
CA THR A 48 0.32 3.12 -25.04
C THR A 48 0.78 2.73 -26.43
N CYS A 49 0.97 1.44 -26.70
CA CYS A 49 1.33 0.92 -28.02
C CYS A 49 0.26 1.27 -29.07
N LEU A 50 -1.02 1.09 -28.75
CA LEU A 50 -2.13 1.43 -29.64
C LEU A 50 -2.20 2.93 -29.93
N ARG A 51 -1.98 3.79 -28.92
CA ARG A 51 -1.93 5.24 -29.11
C ARG A 51 -0.79 5.66 -30.02
N GLN A 52 0.39 5.08 -29.84
CA GLN A 52 1.55 5.33 -30.70
C GLN A 52 1.27 4.90 -32.15
N ALA A 53 0.73 3.69 -32.35
CA ALA A 53 0.39 3.17 -33.68
C ALA A 53 -0.65 4.03 -34.42
N LEU A 54 -1.57 4.66 -33.69
CA LEU A 54 -2.62 5.54 -34.23
C LEU A 54 -2.24 7.02 -34.21
N ASN A 55 -0.99 7.37 -33.85
CA ASN A 55 -0.53 8.76 -33.67
C ASN A 55 -1.46 9.60 -32.76
N LEU A 56 -2.05 8.98 -31.74
CA LEU A 56 -2.86 9.64 -30.74
C LEU A 56 -1.98 10.22 -29.63
N PRO A 57 -2.41 11.32 -28.98
CA PRO A 57 -1.68 11.86 -27.84
C PRO A 57 -1.57 10.83 -26.70
N PRO A 58 -0.59 10.95 -25.79
CA PRO A 58 -0.49 10.11 -24.61
C PRO A 58 -1.76 10.15 -23.75
N ALA A 59 -2.00 9.08 -22.97
CA ALA A 59 -3.14 9.04 -22.05
C ALA A 59 -2.99 10.11 -20.95
N ASN A 60 -4.01 10.95 -20.76
CA ASN A 60 -4.04 11.96 -19.70
C ASN A 60 -4.47 11.34 -18.36
N ARG A 61 -3.62 10.51 -17.78
CA ARG A 61 -3.85 9.91 -16.47
C ARG A 61 -2.56 9.82 -15.66
N PRO A 62 -2.62 10.08 -14.35
CA PRO A 62 -1.45 9.94 -13.48
C PRO A 62 -1.04 8.47 -13.36
N VAL A 63 0.26 8.25 -13.10
CA VAL A 63 0.78 6.91 -12.83
C VAL A 63 0.15 6.32 -11.57
N LEU A 64 -0.22 5.05 -11.63
CA LEU A 64 -0.77 4.33 -10.49
C LEU A 64 0.33 4.01 -9.48
N GLY A 65 0.06 4.25 -8.20
CA GLY A 65 0.93 3.79 -7.12
C GLY A 65 0.96 2.26 -7.05
N LYS A 66 2.05 1.69 -6.53
CA LYS A 66 2.21 0.23 -6.42
C LYS A 66 2.03 -0.27 -5.00
N GLY A 67 1.78 -1.57 -4.88
CA GLY A 67 1.78 -2.30 -3.63
C GLY A 67 0.53 -2.12 -2.78
N PRO A 68 0.44 -2.86 -1.66
CA PRO A 68 -0.80 -3.04 -0.90
C PRO A 68 -1.32 -1.75 -0.24
N THR A 69 -0.49 -0.73 -0.11
CA THR A 69 -0.86 0.58 0.46
C THR A 69 -1.06 1.65 -0.63
N GLY A 70 -0.73 1.35 -1.89
CA GLY A 70 -0.70 2.35 -2.97
C GLY A 70 0.24 3.52 -2.69
N LYS A 71 1.16 3.37 -1.73
CA LYS A 71 2.13 4.39 -1.31
C LYS A 71 3.55 4.09 -1.78
N ASP A 72 3.77 2.97 -2.45
CA ASP A 72 5.07 2.72 -3.06
C ASP A 72 5.26 3.77 -4.14
N LYS A 73 6.20 4.70 -3.88
CA LYS A 73 6.61 5.71 -4.84
C LYS A 73 7.06 4.96 -6.10
N PRO A 74 6.56 5.34 -7.30
CA PRO A 74 7.04 4.72 -8.52
C PRO A 74 8.57 4.84 -8.55
N LYS A 75 9.27 3.74 -8.86
CA LYS A 75 10.71 3.76 -9.11
C LYS A 75 10.93 4.80 -10.20
N THR A 76 11.47 5.96 -9.82
CA THR A 76 12.03 6.92 -10.75
C THR A 76 13.14 6.18 -11.46
N PHE A 77 12.93 5.83 -12.74
CA PHE A 77 14.05 5.58 -13.63
C PHE A 77 14.92 6.83 -13.58
N ASP A 78 16.19 6.66 -13.22
CA ASP A 78 17.16 7.74 -13.06
C ASP A 78 17.23 8.55 -14.36
N SER A 79 16.69 9.77 -14.32
CA SER A 79 17.03 10.83 -15.25
C SER A 79 17.79 11.89 -14.42
N PRO A 80 19.06 12.18 -14.74
CA PRO A 80 19.86 13.08 -13.94
C PRO A 80 19.48 14.53 -14.25
N GLY A 81 18.67 15.13 -13.39
CA GLY A 81 18.51 16.58 -13.38
C GLY A 81 17.16 17.03 -12.85
N LEU A 82 17.17 17.62 -11.64
CA LEU A 82 16.38 18.77 -11.15
C LEU A 82 15.96 18.58 -9.68
N THR A 83 16.76 19.22 -8.81
CA THR A 83 16.51 19.89 -7.51
C THR A 83 15.43 19.39 -6.52
N PRO A 84 15.71 19.45 -5.19
CA PRO A 84 14.78 18.99 -4.15
C PRO A 84 13.74 20.07 -3.80
N SER A 85 12.46 19.73 -3.84
CA SER A 85 11.40 20.52 -3.20
C SER A 85 11.02 19.91 -1.85
N ILE A 86 11.30 20.70 -0.82
CA ILE A 86 10.88 20.55 0.57
C ILE A 86 9.35 20.46 0.61
N ILE A 87 8.80 19.40 1.19
CA ILE A 87 7.42 19.41 1.71
C ILE A 87 7.45 18.81 3.11
N GLU A 88 7.33 19.69 4.09
CA GLU A 88 7.19 19.39 5.52
C GLU A 88 5.99 18.47 5.76
N SER A 89 6.23 17.33 6.40
CA SER A 89 5.21 16.46 6.94
C SER A 89 4.66 17.05 8.23
N ARG A 90 3.52 17.75 8.17
CA ARG A 90 2.71 18.06 9.35
C ARG A 90 2.00 16.80 9.83
N ASP A 91 2.32 16.45 11.07
CA ASP A 91 1.70 15.44 11.91
C ASP A 91 0.20 15.70 12.05
N SER A 92 -0.62 14.67 11.87
CA SER A 92 -2.04 14.69 12.27
C SER A 92 -2.28 13.51 13.18
N SER A 93 -2.03 13.77 14.45
CA SER A 93 -2.55 13.09 15.63
C SER A 93 -4.08 13.13 15.66
N GLY A 94 -4.73 11.98 15.82
CA GLY A 94 -6.17 11.93 16.12
C GLY A 94 -6.82 10.58 15.86
N SER A 95 -6.43 9.54 16.61
CA SER A 95 -7.24 8.31 16.68
C SER A 95 -8.38 8.50 17.68
N PRO A 96 -9.61 8.01 17.41
CA PRO A 96 -10.73 8.16 18.33
C PRO A 96 -10.56 7.22 19.55
N PRO A 97 -11.00 7.62 20.75
CA PRO A 97 -11.03 6.72 21.89
C PRO A 97 -12.13 5.66 21.70
N SER A 98 -11.73 4.39 21.67
CA SER A 98 -12.64 3.24 21.70
C SER A 98 -13.09 3.01 23.15
N THR A 99 -14.24 3.55 23.52
CA THR A 99 -14.84 3.29 24.85
C THR A 99 -15.56 1.93 24.81
N ARG A 100 -14.86 0.85 25.17
CA ARG A 100 -15.49 -0.38 25.68
C ARG A 100 -15.94 -0.11 27.12
N LEU A 101 -17.19 0.31 27.31
CA LEU A 101 -17.82 0.25 28.63
C LEU A 101 -18.23 -1.20 28.89
N GLY A 102 -17.52 -1.81 29.85
CA GLY A 102 -17.82 -3.12 30.40
C GLY A 102 -19.09 -3.10 31.24
N SER A 103 -19.79 -4.22 31.18
CA SER A 103 -20.95 -4.62 31.98
C SER A 103 -20.70 -4.56 33.49
N TYR A 104 -21.65 -3.99 34.23
CA TYR A 104 -21.89 -4.33 35.63
C TYR A 104 -23.36 -4.75 35.78
N SER A 105 -23.56 -6.01 36.15
CA SER A 105 -24.83 -6.52 36.71
C SER A 105 -24.71 -6.52 38.23
N PRO A 106 -25.74 -6.11 38.99
CA PRO A 106 -26.01 -6.66 40.31
C PRO A 106 -26.74 -8.00 40.22
#